data_AF-A0A9D8XLB5-F1
#
_entry.id   AF-A0A9D8XLB5-F1
#
_cell.length_a   1.000
_cell.length_b   1.000
_cell.length_c   1.000
_cell.angle_alpha   90.00
_cell.angle_beta   90.00
_cell.angle_gamma   90.00
#
_symmetry.space_group_name_H-M   'P 1'
#
loop_
_entity.id
_entity.type
_entity.pdbx_description
1 polymer ?
#
loop_
_entity_poly.entity_id
_entity_poly.type
_entity_poly.pdbx_seq_one_letter_code
_entity_poly.pdbx_strand_id
1 'polypeptide(L)'
;AHGYLAHEFLTAYDRPGKYGGSFENRTRFCREILEGIRAAVPELKLSVRLSIFDIMPFIKGEDGTGKPMDWQGIYPYAFGGDGTGLGMDPDLKEVSAFVDLLKSYGVDLICGTIGSPYYSVHMQRPAYYPVCDGYAIPEPPLYNVGRHLAAAKRLKELHPDLKVVASGLTCLQEYLPHAAEYAIEHGWADFAGIGRMVLSYPEMCADVLAGKPLDRRHICRTFGDCTNAPRNGMISGCFPLDEFYKRRPEAIRLNELKKK
;
A
#
# COMPACT_ATOMS: atom_id res chain seq x y z
N ALA A 1 -5.72 6.42 -0.72
CA ALA A 1 -4.63 5.78 0.05
C ALA A 1 -3.36 6.63 0.02
N HIS A 2 -2.36 6.25 0.83
CA HIS A 2 -0.95 6.68 0.72
C HIS A 2 -0.68 8.18 0.91
N GLY A 3 -1.54 8.89 1.63
CA GLY A 3 -1.39 10.34 1.77
C GLY A 3 -1.67 11.14 0.49
N TYR A 4 -2.29 10.56 -0.55
CA TYR A 4 -2.78 11.35 -1.68
C TYR A 4 -4.03 12.15 -1.29
N LEU A 5 -4.37 13.19 -2.06
CA LEU A 5 -5.40 14.18 -1.74
C LEU A 5 -6.70 13.63 -1.13
N ALA A 6 -7.32 12.61 -1.73
CA ALA A 6 -8.56 12.04 -1.18
C ALA A 6 -8.38 11.45 0.22
N HIS A 7 -7.20 10.89 0.50
CA HIS A 7 -6.83 10.36 1.80
C HIS A 7 -6.45 11.49 2.78
N GLU A 8 -5.82 12.58 2.33
CA GLU A 8 -5.55 13.74 3.21
C GLU A 8 -6.85 14.33 3.78
N PHE A 9 -7.94 14.35 3.00
CA PHE A 9 -9.25 14.73 3.51
C PHE A 9 -9.79 13.77 4.56
N LEU A 10 -9.54 12.46 4.43
CA LEU A 10 -9.87 11.50 5.48
C LEU A 10 -9.07 11.75 6.76
N THR A 11 -7.90 12.37 6.72
CA THR A 11 -7.13 12.70 7.94
C THR A 11 -7.25 14.17 8.36
N ALA A 12 -8.17 14.93 7.76
CA ALA A 12 -8.33 16.37 8.02
C ALA A 12 -9.11 16.66 9.31
N TYR A 13 -8.72 16.04 10.43
CA TYR A 13 -9.44 16.09 11.71
C TYR A 13 -9.55 17.51 12.27
N ASP A 14 -8.51 18.34 12.14
CA ASP A 14 -8.50 19.71 12.69
C ASP A 14 -8.79 20.79 11.65
N ARG A 15 -9.06 20.40 10.40
CA ARG A 15 -9.33 21.35 9.33
C ARG A 15 -10.72 21.97 9.52
N PRO A 16 -10.86 23.31 9.61
CA PRO A 16 -12.17 23.94 9.70
C PRO A 16 -12.92 23.89 8.36
N GLY A 17 -14.23 24.09 8.42
CA GLY A 17 -15.10 24.23 7.26
C GLY A 17 -15.57 22.89 6.67
N LYS A 18 -16.08 22.93 5.44
CA LYS A 18 -16.88 21.84 4.85
C LYS A 18 -16.10 20.57 4.46
N TYR A 19 -14.76 20.59 4.58
CA TYR A 19 -13.88 19.48 4.20
C TYR A 19 -12.97 19.02 5.36
N GLY A 20 -13.36 19.24 6.61
CA GLY A 20 -12.61 18.77 7.76
C GLY A 20 -13.46 18.71 9.04
N GLY A 21 -12.85 18.23 10.13
CA GLY A 21 -13.56 17.99 11.37
C GLY A 21 -14.35 16.68 11.32
N SER A 22 -15.67 16.81 11.18
CA SER A 22 -16.58 15.67 11.20
C SER A 22 -16.28 14.66 10.10
N PHE A 23 -16.64 13.39 10.36
CA PHE A 23 -16.55 12.32 9.38
C PHE A 23 -17.31 12.67 8.08
N GLU A 24 -18.48 13.29 8.19
CA GLU A 24 -19.26 13.77 7.06
C GLU A 24 -18.47 14.75 6.17
N ASN A 25 -17.79 15.72 6.79
CA ASN A 25 -17.03 16.73 6.05
C ASN A 25 -15.74 16.15 5.47
N ARG A 26 -15.01 15.31 6.23
CA ARG A 26 -13.78 14.64 5.77
C ARG A 26 -14.02 13.69 4.60
N THR A 27 -15.18 13.04 4.55
CA THR A 27 -15.55 12.16 3.44
C THR A 27 -16.20 12.89 2.26
N ARG A 28 -16.56 14.17 2.41
CA ARG A 28 -17.25 14.97 1.37
C ARG A 28 -16.53 14.95 0.03
N PHE A 29 -15.22 15.19 0.02
CA PHE A 29 -14.44 15.20 -1.22
C PHE A 29 -14.53 13.87 -1.98
N CYS A 30 -14.43 12.75 -1.27
CA CYS A 30 -14.56 11.43 -1.88
C CYS A 30 -15.98 11.19 -2.42
N ARG A 31 -17.01 11.61 -1.68
CA ARG A 31 -18.41 11.50 -2.11
C ARG A 31 -18.68 12.31 -3.38
N GLU A 32 -18.23 13.56 -3.43
CA GLU A 32 -18.39 14.44 -4.61
C GLU A 32 -17.74 13.82 -5.85
N ILE A 33 -16.59 13.14 -5.71
CA ILE A 33 -15.95 12.39 -6.81
C ILE A 33 -16.82 11.21 -7.25
N LEU A 34 -17.30 10.40 -6.31
CA LEU A 34 -18.12 9.22 -6.62
C LEU A 34 -19.45 9.60 -7.28
N GLU A 35 -20.08 10.68 -6.80
CA GLU A 35 -21.28 11.27 -7.38
C GLU A 35 -21.02 11.76 -8.81
N GLY A 36 -19.93 12.50 -9.02
CA GLY A 36 -19.54 12.96 -10.34
C GLY A 36 -19.27 11.83 -11.33
N ILE A 37 -18.52 10.80 -10.91
CA ILE A 37 -18.27 9.61 -11.75
C ILE A 37 -19.58 8.91 -12.06
N ARG A 38 -20.46 8.72 -11.07
CA ARG A 38 -21.72 8.00 -11.27
C ARG A 38 -22.69 8.75 -12.17
N ALA A 39 -22.74 10.08 -12.07
CA ALA A 39 -23.51 10.92 -12.96
C ALA A 39 -22.99 10.88 -14.41
N ALA A 40 -21.67 10.82 -14.59
CA ALA A 40 -21.07 10.79 -15.93
C ALA A 40 -21.09 9.40 -16.58
N VAL A 41 -20.89 8.33 -15.79
CA VAL A 41 -20.79 6.95 -16.28
C VAL A 41 -21.52 5.96 -15.33
N PRO A 42 -22.86 5.86 -15.42
CA PRO A 42 -23.68 5.04 -14.52
C PRO A 42 -23.33 3.55 -14.42
N GLU A 43 -22.80 2.97 -15.50
CA GLU A 43 -22.51 1.54 -15.58
C GLU A 43 -21.09 1.17 -15.10
N LEU A 44 -20.21 2.16 -14.88
CA LEU A 44 -18.83 1.90 -14.50
C LEU A 44 -18.77 1.24 -13.10
N LYS A 45 -18.12 0.08 -12.99
CA LYS A 45 -17.85 -0.53 -11.68
C LYS A 45 -16.83 0.32 -10.92
N LEU A 46 -17.12 0.59 -9.65
CA LEU A 46 -16.29 1.46 -8.82
C LEU A 46 -15.45 0.61 -7.87
N SER A 47 -14.17 0.96 -7.78
CA SER A 47 -13.27 0.42 -6.79
C SER A 47 -12.50 1.55 -6.11
N VAL A 48 -12.06 1.32 -4.89
CA VAL A 48 -11.28 2.30 -4.13
C VAL A 48 -9.99 1.67 -3.63
N ARG A 49 -8.88 2.39 -3.80
CA ARG A 49 -7.62 2.04 -3.13
C ARG A 49 -7.55 2.72 -1.77
N LEU A 50 -7.60 1.93 -0.72
CA LEU A 50 -7.74 2.40 0.67
C LEU A 50 -6.55 1.97 1.51
N SER A 51 -5.91 2.94 2.18
CA SER A 51 -5.07 2.61 3.33
C SER A 51 -6.02 2.15 4.44
N ILE A 52 -6.09 0.85 4.69
CA ILE A 52 -6.96 0.25 5.71
C ILE A 52 -6.61 0.85 7.07
N PHE A 53 -5.32 1.00 7.33
CA PHE A 53 -4.86 1.87 8.40
C PHE A 53 -3.56 2.56 8.03
N ASP A 54 -3.34 3.71 8.67
CA ASP A 54 -2.09 4.44 8.66
C ASP A 54 -1.41 4.42 10.03
N ILE A 55 -0.16 4.84 10.06
CA ILE A 55 0.62 5.05 11.28
C ILE A 55 1.28 6.42 11.21
N MET A 56 1.78 6.89 12.34
CA MET A 56 2.50 8.15 12.42
C MET A 56 3.73 8.16 11.50
N PRO A 57 4.16 9.34 11.04
CA PRO A 57 5.40 9.49 10.29
C PRO A 57 6.61 8.91 11.00
N PHE A 58 7.50 8.32 10.21
CA PHE A 58 8.82 7.89 10.63
C PHE A 58 9.86 8.83 10.04
N ILE A 59 10.81 9.22 10.87
CA ILE A 59 11.96 10.04 10.52
C ILE A 59 13.23 9.20 10.53
N LYS A 60 14.27 9.67 9.84
CA LYS A 60 15.57 9.03 9.84
C LYS A 60 16.28 9.37 11.16
N GLY A 61 16.53 8.36 11.99
CA GLY A 61 17.29 8.50 13.23
C GLY A 61 18.77 8.79 12.97
N GLU A 62 19.50 9.15 14.03
CA GLU A 62 20.95 9.41 13.98
C GLU A 62 21.75 8.23 13.44
N ASP A 63 21.31 7.01 13.74
CA ASP A 63 21.87 5.75 13.24
C ASP A 63 21.41 5.38 11.82
N GLY A 64 20.60 6.25 11.19
CA GLY A 64 20.02 6.05 9.87
C GLY A 64 18.77 5.17 9.84
N THR A 65 18.44 4.48 10.93
CA THR A 65 17.24 3.65 11.08
C THR A 65 15.99 4.50 11.22
N GLY A 66 14.88 4.07 10.62
CA GLY A 66 13.60 4.74 10.77
C GLY A 66 13.11 4.69 12.22
N LYS A 67 12.72 5.83 12.77
CA LYS A 67 12.09 5.92 14.09
C LYS A 67 10.77 6.67 13.97
N PRO A 68 9.72 6.29 14.70
CA PRO A 68 8.51 7.10 14.78
C PRO A 68 8.88 8.54 15.13
N MET A 69 8.19 9.52 14.55
CA MET A 69 8.34 10.91 14.96
C MET A 69 7.95 11.08 16.43
N ASP A 70 8.54 12.05 17.11
CA ASP A 70 8.19 12.33 18.49
C ASP A 70 6.74 12.81 18.59
N TRP A 71 5.93 12.11 19.38
CA TRP A 71 4.56 12.48 19.69
C TRP A 71 4.21 12.02 21.11
N GLN A 72 3.49 12.86 21.84
CA GLN A 72 3.03 12.54 23.19
C GLN A 72 1.51 12.42 23.22
N GLY A 73 1.02 11.36 23.85
CA GLY A 73 -0.42 11.10 23.98
C GLY A 73 -1.02 10.43 22.75
N ILE A 74 -2.31 10.65 22.55
CA ILE A 74 -3.09 10.03 21.46
C ILE A 74 -2.69 10.67 20.13
N TYR A 75 -2.38 9.86 19.12
CA TYR A 75 -2.10 10.29 17.76
C TYR A 75 -3.37 10.24 16.90
N PRO A 76 -3.99 11.38 16.57
CA PRO A 76 -5.30 11.39 15.90
C PRO A 76 -5.20 11.23 14.38
N TYR A 77 -4.03 11.45 13.77
CA TYR A 77 -3.91 11.60 12.32
C TYR A 77 -3.72 10.29 11.55
N ALA A 78 -3.78 9.15 12.24
CA ALA A 78 -3.74 7.82 11.63
C ALA A 78 -5.16 7.33 11.35
N PHE A 79 -5.64 7.49 10.11
CA PHE A 79 -6.92 6.92 9.68
C PHE A 79 -6.90 5.40 9.89
N GLY A 80 -7.90 4.85 10.57
CA GLY A 80 -7.96 3.42 10.92
C GLY A 80 -6.95 2.97 11.98
N GLY A 81 -6.23 3.89 12.62
CA GLY A 81 -5.31 3.60 13.72
C GLY A 81 -6.01 3.50 15.07
N ASP A 82 -5.34 2.87 16.03
CA ASP A 82 -5.84 2.68 17.41
C ASP A 82 -5.60 3.87 18.36
N GLY A 83 -5.11 4.99 17.82
CA GLY A 83 -4.75 6.18 18.58
C GLY A 83 -3.36 6.13 19.23
N THR A 84 -2.66 5.00 19.21
CA THR A 84 -1.22 4.95 19.60
C THR A 84 -0.32 5.56 18.52
N GLY A 85 -0.85 5.62 17.30
CA GLY A 85 -0.13 6.02 16.09
C GLY A 85 0.80 4.94 15.54
N LEU A 86 0.83 3.74 16.12
CA LEU A 86 1.63 2.61 15.62
C LEU A 86 0.79 1.36 15.34
N GLY A 87 -0.41 1.27 15.91
CA GLY A 87 -1.32 0.14 15.76
C GLY A 87 -2.54 0.45 14.90
N MET A 88 -3.18 -0.62 14.44
CA MET A 88 -4.45 -0.61 13.73
C MET A 88 -5.58 -0.71 14.75
N ASP A 89 -6.67 0.04 14.56
CA ASP A 89 -7.90 -0.15 15.33
C ASP A 89 -8.40 -1.60 15.12
N PRO A 90 -8.47 -2.44 16.16
CA PRO A 90 -8.91 -3.82 16.01
C PRO A 90 -10.36 -3.92 15.53
N ASP A 91 -11.17 -2.89 15.72
CA ASP A 91 -12.56 -2.85 15.26
C ASP A 91 -12.71 -2.13 13.91
N LEU A 92 -11.64 -1.52 13.41
CA LEU A 92 -11.65 -0.71 12.18
C LEU A 92 -12.87 0.22 12.11
N LYS A 93 -13.26 0.87 13.21
CA LYS A 93 -14.58 1.53 13.35
C LYS A 93 -14.79 2.61 12.29
N GLU A 94 -13.82 3.53 12.19
CA GLU A 94 -13.87 4.63 11.24
C GLU A 94 -13.76 4.14 9.79
N VAL A 95 -12.93 3.12 9.57
CA VAL A 95 -12.73 2.48 8.26
C VAL A 95 -14.00 1.79 7.81
N SER A 96 -14.69 1.09 8.71
CA SER A 96 -15.94 0.37 8.43
C SER A 96 -17.06 1.35 8.09
N ALA A 97 -17.19 2.44 8.84
CA ALA A 97 -18.11 3.52 8.52
C ALA A 97 -17.83 4.12 7.13
N PHE A 98 -16.55 4.25 6.75
CA PHE A 98 -16.17 4.71 5.41
C PHE A 98 -16.45 3.67 4.33
N VAL A 99 -16.22 2.39 4.60
CA VAL A 99 -16.53 1.30 3.68
C VAL A 99 -18.03 1.22 3.41
N ASP A 100 -18.87 1.30 4.44
CA ASP A 100 -20.32 1.30 4.29
C ASP A 100 -20.81 2.52 3.49
N LEU A 101 -20.19 3.67 3.73
CA LEU A 101 -20.42 4.85 2.90
C LEU A 101 -20.05 4.58 1.44
N LEU A 102 -18.86 4.04 1.15
CA LEU A 102 -18.44 3.70 -0.21
C LEU A 102 -19.39 2.70 -0.88
N LYS A 103 -19.87 1.69 -0.15
CA LYS A 103 -20.85 0.71 -0.63
C LYS A 103 -22.17 1.37 -1.03
N SER A 104 -22.62 2.41 -0.31
CA SER A 104 -23.82 3.18 -0.70
C SER A 104 -23.69 3.88 -2.06
N TYR A 105 -22.46 4.13 -2.53
CA TYR A 105 -22.17 4.64 -3.88
C TYR A 105 -21.91 3.53 -4.92
N GLY A 106 -22.09 2.26 -4.53
CA GLY A 106 -21.88 1.10 -5.41
C GLY A 106 -20.42 0.68 -5.56
N VAL A 107 -19.55 1.02 -4.61
CA VAL A 107 -18.20 0.44 -4.52
C VAL A 107 -18.30 -0.96 -3.94
N ASP A 108 -17.85 -1.96 -4.70
CA ASP A 108 -17.87 -3.38 -4.28
C ASP A 108 -16.48 -4.02 -4.19
N LEU A 109 -15.42 -3.26 -4.51
CA LEU A 109 -14.03 -3.70 -4.50
C LEU A 109 -13.13 -2.67 -3.80
N ILE A 110 -12.37 -3.12 -2.79
CA ILE A 110 -11.30 -2.35 -2.18
C ILE A 110 -9.94 -2.97 -2.48
N CYS A 111 -9.05 -2.15 -3.04
CA CYS A 111 -7.63 -2.46 -3.07
C CYS A 111 -6.97 -2.02 -1.75
N GLY A 112 -6.75 -2.98 -0.86
CA GLY A 112 -6.24 -2.74 0.49
C GLY A 112 -4.73 -2.48 0.50
N THR A 113 -4.31 -1.53 1.32
CA THR A 113 -2.91 -1.23 1.65
C THR A 113 -2.85 -0.72 3.08
N ILE A 114 -1.65 -0.57 3.65
CA ILE A 114 -1.43 0.09 4.94
C ILE A 114 -0.33 1.14 4.80
N GLY A 115 -0.32 2.15 5.66
CA GLY A 115 0.71 3.19 5.71
C GLY A 115 0.87 3.99 4.41
N SER A 116 2.01 4.69 4.31
CA SER A 116 2.34 5.56 3.19
C SER A 116 3.80 5.42 2.73
N PRO A 117 4.07 5.47 1.42
CA PRO A 117 5.43 5.41 0.89
C PRO A 117 6.26 6.68 1.19
N TYR A 118 5.63 7.72 1.75
CA TYR A 118 6.26 9.02 2.03
C TYR A 118 6.68 9.16 3.48
N TYR A 119 5.88 8.64 4.42
CA TYR A 119 6.14 8.82 5.85
C TYR A 119 6.25 7.49 6.63
N SER A 120 5.80 6.36 6.11
CA SER A 120 5.93 5.04 6.76
C SER A 120 6.31 3.96 5.74
N VAL A 121 7.40 4.21 5.01
CA VAL A 121 7.78 3.45 3.82
C VAL A 121 7.88 1.94 4.08
N HIS A 122 8.52 1.51 5.17
CA HIS A 122 8.68 0.09 5.49
C HIS A 122 7.35 -0.66 5.68
N MET A 123 6.33 0.02 6.24
CA MET A 123 4.97 -0.51 6.38
C MET A 123 4.28 -0.66 5.03
N GLN A 124 4.28 0.41 4.24
CA GLN A 124 3.56 0.42 2.96
C GLN A 124 4.17 -0.55 1.94
N ARG A 125 5.50 -0.67 1.94
CA ARG A 125 6.24 -1.49 1.01
C ARG A 125 7.25 -2.37 1.74
N PRO A 126 6.82 -3.53 2.25
CA PRO A 126 7.74 -4.55 2.72
C PRO A 126 8.86 -4.78 1.69
N ALA A 127 10.11 -4.58 2.10
CA ALA A 127 11.29 -4.64 1.24
C ALA A 127 12.52 -4.95 2.09
N TYR A 128 13.51 -5.64 1.53
CA TYR A 128 14.78 -5.92 2.20
C TYR A 128 15.80 -4.79 2.06
N TYR A 129 15.58 -3.89 1.10
CA TYR A 129 16.48 -2.78 0.81
C TYR A 129 15.70 -1.45 0.89
N PRO A 130 16.26 -0.42 1.57
CA PRO A 130 15.65 0.89 1.61
C PRO A 130 15.75 1.59 0.24
N VAL A 131 14.86 2.56 0.03
CA VAL A 131 14.97 3.52 -1.08
C VAL A 131 16.01 4.59 -0.76
N CYS A 132 16.62 5.21 -1.78
CA CYS A 132 17.76 6.14 -1.61
C CYS A 132 17.44 7.34 -0.70
N ASP A 133 16.22 7.84 -0.76
CA ASP A 133 15.72 8.98 0.01
C ASP A 133 14.99 8.55 1.29
N GLY A 134 15.12 7.29 1.70
CA GLY A 134 14.49 6.73 2.88
C GLY A 134 15.42 6.60 4.10
N TYR A 135 14.96 5.79 5.04
CA TYR A 135 15.70 5.37 6.22
C TYR A 135 15.97 3.86 6.16
N ALA A 136 16.95 3.40 6.94
CA ALA A 136 17.17 1.97 7.15
C ALA A 136 15.96 1.35 7.85
N ILE A 137 15.61 0.14 7.43
CA ILE A 137 14.34 -0.50 7.78
C ILE A 137 14.36 -0.90 9.25
N PRO A 138 13.40 -0.45 10.08
CA PRO A 138 13.45 -0.63 11.53
C PRO A 138 13.11 -2.04 12.02
N GLU A 139 12.56 -2.90 11.14
CA GLU A 139 12.08 -4.22 11.52
C GLU A 139 12.07 -5.18 10.32
N PRO A 140 12.01 -6.51 10.55
CA PRO A 140 11.89 -7.49 9.49
C PRO A 140 10.70 -7.24 8.55
N PRO A 141 10.88 -7.24 7.21
CA PRO A 141 9.80 -6.98 6.26
C PRO A 141 8.61 -7.94 6.36
N LEU A 142 8.84 -9.16 6.84
CA LEU A 142 7.80 -10.17 7.04
C LEU A 142 6.75 -9.74 8.06
N TYR A 143 7.12 -8.94 9.08
CA TYR A 143 6.13 -8.38 10.01
C TYR A 143 5.15 -7.46 9.28
N ASN A 144 5.64 -6.67 8.32
CA ASN A 144 4.80 -5.80 7.53
C ASN A 144 3.92 -6.55 6.54
N VAL A 145 4.39 -7.64 5.95
CA VAL A 145 3.52 -8.55 5.18
C VAL A 145 2.39 -9.10 6.06
N GLY A 146 2.72 -9.55 7.27
CA GLY A 146 1.74 -10.00 8.25
C GLY A 146 0.70 -8.93 8.55
N ARG A 147 1.11 -7.67 8.72
CA ARG A 147 0.20 -6.53 8.94
C ARG A 147 -0.71 -6.26 7.74
N HIS A 148 -0.21 -6.32 6.49
CA HIS A 148 -1.05 -6.18 5.30
C HIS A 148 -2.12 -7.29 5.22
N LEU A 149 -1.72 -8.54 5.45
CA LEU A 149 -2.65 -9.68 5.45
C LEU A 149 -3.67 -9.60 6.59
N ALA A 150 -3.23 -9.23 7.80
CA ALA A 150 -4.11 -9.06 8.95
C ALA A 150 -5.14 -7.94 8.72
N ALA A 151 -4.73 -6.81 8.11
CA ALA A 151 -5.64 -5.72 7.78
C ALA A 151 -6.68 -6.14 6.72
N ALA A 152 -6.25 -6.85 5.66
CA ALA A 152 -7.17 -7.38 4.65
C ALA A 152 -8.16 -8.39 5.26
N LYS A 153 -7.67 -9.34 6.05
CA LYS A 153 -8.48 -10.31 6.79
C LYS A 153 -9.52 -9.61 7.66
N ARG A 154 -9.09 -8.62 8.45
CA ARG A 154 -9.99 -7.93 9.37
C ARG A 154 -11.08 -7.16 8.62
N LEU A 155 -10.73 -6.53 7.50
CA LEU A 155 -11.70 -5.87 6.63
C LEU A 155 -12.73 -6.87 6.06
N LYS A 156 -12.30 -8.08 5.64
CA LYS A 156 -13.19 -9.15 5.18
C LYS A 156 -14.09 -9.70 6.29
N GLU A 157 -13.59 -9.84 7.51
CA GLU A 157 -14.42 -10.27 8.66
C GLU A 157 -15.55 -9.29 8.95
N LEU A 158 -15.30 -7.99 8.83
CA LEU A 158 -16.28 -6.92 9.07
C LEU A 158 -17.22 -6.69 7.87
N HIS A 159 -16.74 -6.92 6.64
CA HIS A 159 -17.49 -6.71 5.40
C HIS A 159 -17.34 -7.92 4.47
N PRO A 160 -17.98 -9.07 4.79
CA PRO A 160 -17.79 -10.32 4.04
C PRO A 160 -18.23 -10.26 2.57
N ASP A 161 -19.19 -9.38 2.26
CA ASP A 161 -19.71 -9.09 0.92
C ASP A 161 -18.78 -8.23 0.05
N LEU A 162 -17.81 -7.54 0.67
CA LEU A 162 -16.85 -6.69 -0.03
C LEU A 162 -15.75 -7.54 -0.68
N LYS A 163 -15.41 -7.26 -1.94
CA LYS A 163 -14.22 -7.83 -2.57
C LYS A 163 -12.97 -7.07 -2.10
N VAL A 164 -11.92 -7.78 -1.69
CA VAL A 164 -10.69 -7.19 -1.17
C VAL A 164 -9.47 -7.70 -1.94
N VAL A 165 -8.61 -6.78 -2.36
CA VAL A 165 -7.27 -7.09 -2.88
C VAL A 165 -6.25 -6.94 -1.75
N ALA A 166 -5.59 -8.04 -1.37
CA ALA A 166 -4.46 -8.00 -0.44
C ALA A 166 -3.18 -7.52 -1.17
N SER A 167 -2.46 -6.56 -0.59
CA SER A 167 -1.23 -6.00 -1.15
C SER A 167 0.00 -6.32 -0.29
N GLY A 168 1.18 -5.84 -0.70
CA GLY A 168 2.38 -5.89 0.14
C GLY A 168 3.17 -7.20 0.09
N LEU A 169 2.78 -8.16 -0.77
CA LEU A 169 3.29 -9.53 -0.73
C LEU A 169 4.67 -9.74 -1.42
N THR A 170 5.18 -8.76 -2.18
CA THR A 170 6.37 -8.96 -3.04
C THR A 170 7.63 -9.42 -2.30
N CYS A 171 7.84 -9.04 -1.04
CA CYS A 171 9.03 -9.48 -0.32
C CYS A 171 8.99 -10.98 0.05
N LEU A 172 7.85 -11.65 -0.10
CA LEU A 172 7.77 -13.12 0.02
C LEU A 172 8.45 -13.85 -1.14
N GLN A 173 8.78 -13.15 -2.24
CA GLN A 173 9.52 -13.71 -3.36
C GLN A 173 8.85 -14.97 -3.92
N GLU A 174 9.55 -16.11 -3.97
CA GLU A 174 9.01 -17.39 -4.44
C GLU A 174 7.83 -17.90 -3.60
N TYR A 175 7.68 -17.45 -2.35
CA TYR A 175 6.58 -17.84 -1.47
C TYR A 175 5.32 -16.99 -1.65
N LEU A 176 5.37 -15.94 -2.46
CA LEU A 176 4.21 -15.07 -2.71
C LEU A 176 2.97 -15.84 -3.17
N PRO A 177 3.04 -16.77 -4.15
CA PRO A 177 1.86 -17.51 -4.59
C PRO A 177 1.23 -18.35 -3.48
N HIS A 178 2.05 -18.96 -2.62
CA HIS A 178 1.56 -19.77 -1.51
C HIS A 178 0.81 -18.94 -0.46
N ALA A 179 1.35 -17.77 -0.11
CA ALA A 179 0.66 -16.86 0.81
C ALA A 179 -0.60 -16.25 0.19
N ALA A 180 -0.59 -15.97 -1.11
CA ALA A 180 -1.75 -15.49 -1.85
C ALA A 180 -2.87 -16.54 -1.89
N GLU A 181 -2.55 -17.79 -2.25
CA GLU A 181 -3.48 -18.91 -2.26
C GLU A 181 -4.09 -19.11 -0.88
N TYR A 182 -3.26 -19.20 0.17
CA TYR A 182 -3.73 -19.36 1.53
C TYR A 182 -4.69 -18.24 1.95
N ALA A 183 -4.35 -16.98 1.67
CA ALA A 183 -5.20 -15.84 2.00
C ALA A 183 -6.55 -15.87 1.27
N ILE A 184 -6.57 -16.32 0.02
CA ILE A 184 -7.81 -16.42 -0.77
C ILE A 184 -8.66 -17.60 -0.29
N GLU A 185 -8.06 -18.79 -0.14
CA GLU A 185 -8.74 -20.02 0.29
C GLU A 185 -9.39 -19.87 1.67
N HIS A 186 -8.76 -19.10 2.58
CA HIS A 186 -9.27 -18.85 3.93
C HIS A 186 -10.13 -17.57 4.04
N GLY A 187 -10.48 -16.94 2.91
CA GLY A 187 -11.36 -15.77 2.88
C GLY A 187 -10.77 -14.47 3.47
N TRP A 188 -9.45 -14.38 3.58
CA TRP A 188 -8.76 -13.17 4.07
C TRP A 188 -8.70 -12.07 3.00
N ALA A 189 -8.81 -12.45 1.73
CA ALA A 189 -8.94 -11.57 0.58
C ALA A 189 -9.59 -12.33 -0.58
N ASP A 190 -10.02 -11.62 -1.62
CA ASP A 190 -10.57 -12.23 -2.85
C ASP A 190 -9.55 -12.20 -3.98
N PHE A 191 -8.55 -11.32 -3.89
CA PHE A 191 -7.49 -11.17 -4.88
C PHE A 191 -6.14 -10.89 -4.20
N ALA A 192 -5.05 -11.30 -4.86
CA ALA A 192 -3.70 -10.90 -4.52
C ALA A 192 -3.18 -9.82 -5.47
N GLY A 193 -2.84 -8.65 -4.92
CA GLY A 193 -2.31 -7.51 -5.65
C GLY A 193 -0.81 -7.63 -5.87
N ILE A 194 -0.39 -7.67 -7.13
CA ILE A 194 1.02 -7.80 -7.51
C ILE A 194 1.49 -6.54 -8.23
N GLY A 195 2.43 -5.82 -7.62
CA GLY A 195 3.01 -4.58 -8.17
C GLY A 195 4.41 -4.81 -8.74
N ARG A 196 5.44 -4.53 -7.94
CA ARG A 196 6.86 -4.53 -8.35
C ARG A 196 7.34 -5.86 -8.95
N MET A 197 6.72 -6.98 -8.59
CA MET A 197 7.06 -8.30 -9.15
C MET A 197 6.72 -8.40 -10.65
N VAL A 198 5.62 -7.79 -11.11
CA VAL A 198 5.26 -7.79 -12.53
C VAL A 198 6.28 -7.03 -13.38
N LEU A 199 7.02 -6.07 -12.81
CA LEU A 199 8.08 -5.36 -13.53
C LEU A 199 9.30 -6.23 -13.82
N SER A 200 9.51 -7.29 -13.04
CA SER A 200 10.67 -8.18 -13.19
C SER A 200 10.30 -9.57 -13.70
N TYR A 201 9.06 -10.01 -13.47
CA TYR A 201 8.50 -11.29 -13.88
C TYR A 201 7.03 -11.13 -14.31
N PRO A 202 6.76 -10.54 -15.49
CA PRO A 202 5.39 -10.31 -15.99
C PRO A 202 4.54 -11.58 -16.08
N GLU A 203 5.16 -12.72 -16.41
CA GLU A 203 4.50 -14.01 -16.63
C GLU A 203 4.24 -14.79 -15.35
N MET A 204 4.68 -14.29 -14.18
CA MET A 204 4.63 -15.05 -12.92
C MET A 204 3.24 -15.63 -12.63
N CYS A 205 2.16 -14.85 -12.81
CA CYS A 205 0.80 -15.35 -12.59
C CYS A 205 0.46 -16.49 -13.55
N ALA A 206 0.79 -16.36 -14.83
CA ALA A 206 0.52 -17.38 -15.83
C ALA A 206 1.33 -18.66 -15.57
N ASP A 207 2.59 -18.51 -15.17
CA ASP A 207 3.45 -19.65 -14.83
C ASP A 207 2.94 -20.40 -13.58
N VAL A 208 2.54 -19.68 -12.52
CA VAL A 208 1.94 -20.27 -11.32
C VAL A 208 0.66 -21.03 -11.68
N LEU A 209 -0.26 -20.40 -12.41
CA LEU A 209 -1.53 -21.03 -12.80
C LEU A 209 -1.35 -22.24 -13.72
N ALA A 210 -0.27 -22.26 -14.51
CA ALA A 210 0.11 -23.39 -15.35
C ALA A 210 0.90 -24.48 -14.59
N GLY A 211 1.12 -24.33 -13.27
CA GLY A 211 1.90 -25.27 -12.46
C GLY A 211 3.38 -25.32 -12.81
N LYS A 212 3.92 -24.28 -13.47
CA LYS A 212 5.34 -24.22 -13.84
C LYS A 212 6.18 -23.80 -12.63
N PRO A 213 7.42 -24.31 -12.53
CA PRO A 213 8.36 -23.80 -11.55
C PRO A 213 8.69 -22.32 -11.84
N LEU A 214 8.76 -21.50 -10.79
CA LEU A 214 9.12 -20.09 -10.91
C LEU A 214 10.59 -19.92 -11.31
N ASP A 215 10.85 -19.05 -12.29
CA ASP A 215 12.21 -18.65 -12.64
C ASP A 215 12.77 -17.65 -11.61
N ARG A 216 13.64 -18.16 -10.73
CA ARG A 216 14.31 -17.38 -9.68
C ARG A 216 15.07 -16.16 -10.19
N ARG A 217 15.48 -16.13 -11.47
CA ARG A 217 16.22 -15.00 -12.06
C ARG A 217 15.35 -13.76 -12.22
N HIS A 218 14.04 -13.95 -12.40
CA HIS A 218 13.07 -12.88 -12.59
C HIS A 218 12.40 -12.42 -11.28
N ILE A 219 12.57 -13.17 -10.19
CA ILE A 219 11.98 -12.85 -8.89
C ILE A 219 12.54 -11.52 -8.33
N CYS A 220 11.63 -10.59 -8.07
CA CYS A 220 11.92 -9.29 -7.47
C CYS A 220 12.45 -9.45 -6.04
N ARG A 221 13.69 -9.00 -5.80
CA ARG A 221 14.31 -8.99 -4.47
C ARG A 221 14.12 -7.67 -3.72
N THR A 222 13.14 -6.88 -4.13
CA THR A 222 12.76 -5.61 -3.49
C THR A 222 13.87 -4.55 -3.43
N PHE A 223 14.69 -4.43 -4.48
CA PHE A 223 15.82 -3.49 -4.57
C PHE A 223 15.45 -2.00 -4.49
N GLY A 224 14.17 -1.65 -4.74
CA GLY A 224 13.70 -0.26 -4.68
C GLY A 224 13.92 0.56 -5.95
N ASP A 225 14.63 0.04 -6.95
CA ASP A 225 15.01 0.78 -8.17
C ASP A 225 13.81 1.27 -9.00
N CYS A 226 12.73 0.49 -9.02
CA CYS A 226 11.44 0.89 -9.61
C CYS A 226 10.79 2.11 -8.90
N THR A 227 11.32 2.55 -7.76
CA THR A 227 10.95 3.80 -7.09
C THR A 227 12.06 4.82 -7.13
N ASN A 228 13.30 4.41 -6.88
CA ASN A 228 14.45 5.33 -6.88
C ASN A 228 14.58 6.05 -8.22
N ALA A 229 14.35 5.35 -9.34
CA ALA A 229 14.41 5.95 -10.67
C ALA A 229 13.36 7.06 -10.88
N PRO A 230 12.04 6.83 -10.77
CA PRO A 230 11.04 7.89 -10.97
C PRO A 230 11.14 9.04 -9.96
N ARG A 231 11.57 8.78 -8.72
CA ARG A 231 11.82 9.88 -7.74
C ARG A 231 12.95 10.82 -8.18
N ASN A 232 13.81 10.38 -9.10
CA ASN A 232 14.92 11.16 -9.65
C ASN A 232 14.68 11.56 -11.12
N GLY A 233 13.42 11.58 -11.56
CA GLY A 233 13.02 12.00 -12.91
C GLY A 233 13.42 11.03 -14.02
N MET A 234 13.64 9.75 -13.69
CA MET A 234 13.90 8.68 -14.66
C MET A 234 12.67 7.81 -14.88
N ILE A 235 12.67 6.99 -15.94
CA ILE A 235 11.58 6.06 -16.19
C ILE A 235 11.49 4.97 -15.10
N SER A 236 10.28 4.47 -14.84
CA SER A 236 10.06 3.36 -13.91
C SER A 236 10.28 2.02 -14.59
N GLY A 237 10.91 1.06 -13.89
CA GLY A 237 11.17 -0.28 -14.39
C GLY A 237 12.04 -1.11 -13.46
N CYS A 238 12.41 -2.31 -13.91
CA CYS A 238 13.28 -3.22 -13.16
C CYS A 238 14.74 -3.18 -13.65
N PHE A 239 15.47 -2.13 -13.27
CA PHE A 239 16.90 -1.97 -13.63
C PHE A 239 17.82 -3.16 -13.26
N PRO A 240 17.61 -3.91 -12.17
CA PRO A 240 18.50 -5.01 -11.83
C PRO A 240 18.23 -6.34 -12.55
N LEU A 241 17.00 -6.60 -13.02
CA LEU A 241 16.61 -7.93 -13.51
C LEU A 241 16.17 -7.93 -14.97
N ASP A 242 15.57 -6.84 -15.44
CA ASP A 242 15.09 -6.74 -16.82
C ASP A 242 16.19 -6.24 -17.78
N GLU A 243 16.42 -6.96 -18.88
CA GLU A 243 17.49 -6.67 -19.84
C GLU A 243 17.34 -5.33 -20.57
N PHE A 244 16.09 -4.91 -20.84
CA PHE A 244 15.85 -3.61 -21.45
C PHE A 244 16.29 -2.50 -20.50
N TYR A 245 15.89 -2.54 -19.22
CA TYR A 245 16.26 -1.51 -18.25
C TYR A 245 17.73 -1.54 -17.86
N LYS A 246 18.36 -2.72 -17.75
CA LYS A 246 19.79 -2.86 -17.42
C LYS A 246 20.71 -2.12 -18.40
N ARG A 247 20.38 -2.12 -19.69
CA ARG A 247 21.23 -1.57 -20.76
C ARG A 247 21.03 -0.07 -20.98
N ARG A 248 20.09 0.54 -20.25
CA ARG A 248 19.80 1.96 -20.39
C ARG A 248 20.85 2.84 -19.72
N PRO A 249 21.15 4.03 -20.26
CA PRO A 249 21.99 5.03 -19.58
C PRO A 249 21.51 5.36 -18.16
N GLU A 250 20.19 5.36 -17.95
CA GLU A 250 19.57 5.58 -16.64
C GLU A 250 20.00 4.54 -15.59
N ALA A 251 20.40 3.32 -15.99
CA ALA A 251 20.91 2.30 -15.07
C ALA A 251 22.23 2.73 -14.41
N ILE A 252 23.13 3.33 -15.18
CA ILE A 252 24.43 3.85 -14.69
C ILE A 252 24.16 4.97 -13.69
N ARG A 253 23.34 5.95 -14.09
CA ARG A 253 22.95 7.08 -13.24
C ARG A 253 22.30 6.62 -11.93
N LEU A 254 21.42 5.61 -11.99
CA LEU A 254 20.77 5.08 -10.81
C LEU A 254 21.76 4.39 -9.85
N ASN A 255 22.73 3.64 -10.38
CA ASN A 255 23.77 3.00 -9.58
C ASN A 255 24.68 4.02 -8.88
N GLU A 256 24.95 5.16 -9.51
CA GLU A 256 25.70 6.27 -8.89
C GLU A 256 24.90 6.93 -7.76
N LEU A 257 23.59 7.13 -7.94
CA LEU A 257 22.71 7.70 -6.91
C LEU A 257 22.62 6.81 -5.67
N LYS A 258 22.59 5.49 -5.84
CA LYS A 258 22.50 4.52 -4.73
C LYS A 258 23.76 4.42 -3.87
N LYS A 259 24.90 4.95 -4.35
CA LYS A 259 26.18 4.99 -3.61
C LYS A 259 26.32 6.21 -2.70
N LYS A 260 25.46 7.21 -2.86
CA LYS A 260 25.41 8.42 -2.04
C LYS A 260 24.52 8.19 -0.82
#